data_AF-A0AAE0Y549-F1
#
_entry.id   AF-A0AAE0Y549-F1
#
_cell.length_a   1.000
_cell.length_b   1.000
_cell.length_c   1.000
_cell.angle_alpha   90.00
_cell.angle_beta   90.00
_cell.angle_gamma   90.00
#
_symmetry.space_group_name_H-M   'P 1'
#
loop_
_entity.id
_entity.type
_entity.pdbx_description
1 polymer ?
#
loop_
_entity_poly.entity_id
_entity_poly.type
_entity_poly.pdbx_seq_one_letter_code
_entity_poly.pdbx_strand_id
1 'polypeptide(L)'
;MPDNEDVEALRSFTVTEMNLMLDRPYDLWDDSLFVRLRNLIVCRDTLFNARRSGEPARLTLREWTDASHGAWIDPELTDKIEDSQKRLLLKDMKLAYQAGKGSRKLVPVLFPKDTLEPVSKLLIERTNCNTHPDNIYLFPNTQNSLDHASGYHCLRAVVKEVPNLKKPHLLIA
;
A
#
# COMPACT_ATOMS: atom_id res chain seq x y z
N MET A 1 -11.83 14.98 -11.39
CA MET A 1 -11.17 13.67 -11.57
C MET A 1 -9.76 13.94 -12.07
N PRO A 2 -8.74 13.23 -11.57
CA PRO A 2 -7.36 13.40 -12.03
C PRO A 2 -7.22 13.18 -13.54
N ASP A 3 -6.17 13.75 -14.14
CA ASP A 3 -5.80 13.46 -15.53
C ASP A 3 -5.20 12.04 -15.60
N ASN A 4 -5.49 11.29 -16.67
CA ASN A 4 -4.95 9.94 -16.87
C ASN A 4 -3.42 9.95 -16.96
N GLU A 5 -2.85 11.00 -17.55
CA GLU A 5 -1.39 11.14 -17.63
C GLU A 5 -0.75 11.33 -16.25
N ASP A 6 -1.38 12.14 -15.38
CA ASP A 6 -0.91 12.37 -14.01
C ASP A 6 -1.03 11.09 -13.16
N VAL A 7 -2.10 10.31 -13.36
CA VAL A 7 -2.29 9.00 -12.72
C VAL A 7 -1.22 8.01 -13.13
N GLU A 8 -0.91 7.93 -14.43
CA GLU A 8 0.11 7.01 -14.94
C GLU A 8 1.52 7.46 -14.52
N ALA A 9 1.79 8.76 -14.48
CA ALA A 9 3.04 9.31 -13.96
C ALA A 9 3.24 8.97 -12.48
N LEU A 10 2.22 9.15 -11.65
CA LEU A 10 2.26 8.80 -10.22
C LEU A 10 2.46 7.29 -10.01
N ARG A 11 1.76 6.46 -10.79
CA ARG A 11 1.93 5.01 -10.76
C ARG A 11 3.36 4.60 -11.14
N SER A 12 3.87 5.12 -12.26
CA SER A 12 5.21 4.79 -12.76
C SER A 12 6.28 5.21 -11.76
N PHE A 13 6.14 6.41 -11.18
CA PHE A 13 7.02 6.92 -10.15
C PHE A 13 7.01 6.04 -8.90
N THR A 14 5.82 5.71 -8.37
CA THR A 14 5.71 4.89 -7.14
C THR A 14 6.34 3.52 -7.30
N VAL A 15 6.07 2.82 -8.41
CA VAL A 15 6.67 1.50 -8.68
C VAL A 15 8.18 1.59 -8.84
N THR A 16 8.68 2.59 -9.57
CA THR A 16 10.12 2.79 -9.79
C THR A 16 10.86 3.05 -8.48
N GLU A 17 10.37 3.97 -7.65
CA GLU A 17 11.02 4.30 -6.37
C GLU A 17 10.97 3.16 -5.37
N MET A 18 9.88 2.39 -5.31
CA MET A 18 9.84 1.18 -4.46
C MET A 18 10.92 0.18 -4.87
N ASN A 19 11.06 -0.11 -6.17
CA ASN A 19 12.10 -1.02 -6.67
C ASN A 19 13.51 -0.49 -6.36
N LEU A 20 13.76 0.79 -6.60
CA LEU A 20 15.06 1.42 -6.30
C LEU A 20 15.44 1.36 -4.82
N MET A 21 14.45 1.38 -3.91
CA MET A 21 14.68 1.22 -2.48
C MET A 21 14.94 -0.23 -2.08
N LEU A 22 14.34 -1.20 -2.79
CA LEU A 22 14.56 -2.63 -2.55
C LEU A 22 15.89 -3.13 -3.12
N ASP A 23 16.37 -2.54 -4.22
CA ASP A 23 17.65 -2.86 -4.87
C ASP A 23 18.89 -2.43 -4.05
N ARG A 24 18.71 -1.99 -2.80
CA ARG A 24 19.77 -1.56 -1.87
C ARG A 24 19.76 -2.38 -0.59
N PRO A 25 20.15 -3.68 -0.67
CA PRO A 25 20.03 -4.60 0.47
C PRO A 25 20.97 -4.29 1.64
N TYR A 26 21.99 -3.46 1.42
CA TYR A 26 23.00 -3.10 2.43
C TYR A 26 22.75 -1.74 3.10
N ASP A 27 21.74 -0.99 2.66
CA ASP A 27 21.40 0.29 3.29
C ASP A 27 20.88 0.04 4.70
N LEU A 28 21.38 0.81 5.67
CA LEU A 28 20.79 0.85 7.01
C LEU A 28 19.48 1.63 6.94
N TRP A 29 18.38 0.99 7.34
CA TRP A 29 17.06 1.60 7.32
C TRP A 29 16.87 2.50 8.54
N ASP A 30 16.64 3.78 8.27
CA ASP A 30 16.23 4.76 9.26
C ASP A 30 14.73 5.09 9.13
N ASP A 31 14.24 5.90 10.07
CA ASP A 31 12.85 6.36 10.07
C ASP A 31 12.45 7.06 8.76
N SER A 32 13.39 7.72 8.08
CA SER A 32 13.13 8.45 6.84
C SER A 32 12.84 7.50 5.68
N LEU A 33 13.71 6.50 5.48
CA LEU A 33 13.53 5.46 4.47
C LEU A 33 12.27 4.63 4.74
N PHE A 34 12.02 4.29 6.01
CA PHE A 34 10.80 3.60 6.41
C PHE A 34 9.54 4.39 6.06
N VAL A 35 9.50 5.68 6.45
CA VAL A 35 8.37 6.57 6.17
C VAL A 35 8.18 6.75 4.66
N ARG A 36 9.27 6.87 3.89
CA ARG A 36 9.22 7.01 2.44
C ARG A 36 8.61 5.77 1.78
N LEU A 37 9.11 4.57 2.10
CA LEU A 37 8.59 3.31 1.56
C LEU A 37 7.10 3.15 1.91
N ARG A 38 6.75 3.38 3.18
CA ARG A 38 5.35 3.35 3.64
C ARG A 38 4.46 4.29 2.83
N ASN A 39 4.92 5.53 2.57
CA ASN A 39 4.14 6.50 1.81
C ASN A 39 3.95 6.07 0.36
N LEU A 40 4.97 5.50 -0.28
CA LEU A 40 4.90 4.95 -1.64
C LEU A 40 3.88 3.82 -1.74
N ILE A 41 3.90 2.87 -0.79
CA ILE A 41 2.96 1.75 -0.75
C ILE A 41 1.52 2.26 -0.56
N VAL A 42 1.28 3.11 0.45
CA VAL A 42 -0.06 3.65 0.72
C VAL A 42 -0.58 4.43 -0.48
N CYS A 43 0.29 5.19 -1.17
CA CYS A 43 -0.08 5.91 -2.39
C CYS A 43 -0.48 4.94 -3.51
N ARG A 44 0.32 3.89 -3.74
CA ARG A 44 0.08 2.88 -4.76
C ARG A 44 -1.23 2.11 -4.50
N ASP A 45 -1.45 1.66 -3.28
CA ASP A 45 -2.67 0.93 -2.88
C ASP A 45 -3.90 1.84 -2.97
N THR A 46 -3.80 3.11 -2.58
CA THR A 46 -4.91 4.08 -2.71
C THR A 46 -5.30 4.28 -4.17
N LEU A 47 -4.32 4.50 -5.04
CA LEU A 47 -4.55 4.69 -6.46
C LEU A 47 -5.15 3.43 -7.10
N PHE A 48 -4.62 2.26 -6.75
CA PHE A 48 -5.08 0.98 -7.31
C PHE A 48 -6.51 0.63 -6.92
N ASN A 49 -6.90 0.91 -5.66
CA ASN A 49 -8.23 0.58 -5.17
C ASN A 49 -9.29 1.67 -5.47
N ALA A 50 -8.89 2.81 -6.05
CA ALA A 50 -9.75 3.98 -6.27
C ALA A 50 -10.53 4.38 -5.01
N ARG A 51 -9.87 4.32 -3.84
CA ARG A 51 -10.48 4.59 -2.53
C ARG A 51 -10.00 5.89 -1.93
N ARG A 52 -10.69 6.31 -0.86
CA ARG A 52 -10.19 7.39 0.00
C ARG A 52 -8.88 6.97 0.62
N SER A 53 -7.90 7.86 0.61
CA SER A 53 -6.54 7.61 1.11
C SER A 53 -6.47 7.05 2.53
N GLY A 54 -7.43 7.40 3.39
CA GLY A 54 -7.52 6.88 4.75
C GLY A 54 -7.93 5.41 4.88
N GLU A 55 -8.47 4.78 3.82
CA GLU A 55 -8.89 3.37 3.85
C GLU A 55 -7.67 2.43 3.80
N PRO A 56 -6.81 2.42 2.77
CA PRO A 56 -5.65 1.52 2.76
C PRO A 56 -4.69 1.76 3.94
N ALA A 57 -4.54 3.01 4.36
CA ALA A 57 -3.64 3.37 5.46
C ALA A 57 -4.05 2.78 6.82
N ARG A 58 -5.30 2.35 6.99
CA ARG A 58 -5.85 1.77 8.24
C ARG A 58 -5.74 0.27 8.35
N LEU A 59 -5.26 -0.41 7.31
CA LEU A 59 -5.07 -1.84 7.33
C LEU A 59 -4.22 -2.26 8.53
N THR A 60 -4.62 -3.35 9.17
CA THR A 60 -3.95 -3.94 10.33
C THR A 60 -3.02 -5.08 9.91
N LEU A 61 -2.07 -5.41 10.78
CA LEU A 61 -1.18 -6.57 10.62
C LEU A 61 -1.98 -7.87 10.51
N ARG A 62 -3.12 -7.97 11.23
CA ARG A 62 -4.02 -9.13 11.14
C ARG A 62 -4.63 -9.25 9.75
N GLU A 63 -5.22 -8.18 9.23
CA GLU A 63 -5.85 -8.19 7.90
C GLU A 63 -4.83 -8.48 6.80
N TRP A 64 -3.60 -7.97 6.94
CA TRP A 64 -2.49 -8.34 6.06
C TRP A 64 -2.11 -9.81 6.18
N THR A 65 -2.02 -10.35 7.40
CA THR A 65 -1.67 -11.75 7.64
C THR A 65 -2.69 -12.70 7.03
N ASP A 66 -3.98 -12.38 7.16
CA ASP A 66 -5.05 -13.16 6.51
C ASP A 66 -4.91 -13.08 4.98
N ALA A 67 -4.65 -11.89 4.44
CA ALA A 67 -4.48 -11.67 3.01
C ALA A 67 -3.24 -12.40 2.43
N SER A 68 -2.10 -12.33 3.11
CA SER A 68 -0.83 -12.89 2.64
C SER A 68 -0.90 -14.43 2.55
N HIS A 69 -1.59 -15.07 3.51
CA HIS A 69 -1.91 -16.49 3.50
C HIS A 69 -3.03 -16.88 2.52
N GLY A 70 -3.59 -15.93 1.77
CA GLY A 70 -4.60 -16.20 0.75
C GLY A 70 -5.97 -16.57 1.32
N ALA A 71 -6.31 -16.10 2.52
CA ALA A 71 -7.56 -16.48 3.20
C ALA A 71 -8.84 -16.13 2.42
N TRP A 72 -8.74 -15.23 1.43
CA TRP A 72 -9.89 -14.62 0.75
C TRP A 72 -9.97 -14.93 -0.75
N ILE A 73 -8.94 -15.51 -1.35
CA ILE A 73 -8.92 -15.90 -2.77
C ILE A 73 -8.83 -17.42 -2.82
N ASP A 74 -9.94 -18.06 -3.16
CA ASP A 74 -10.01 -19.50 -3.32
C ASP A 74 -9.27 -19.92 -4.61
N PRO A 75 -8.18 -20.72 -4.49
CA PRO A 75 -7.42 -21.18 -5.65
C PRO A 75 -8.24 -22.03 -6.62
N GLU A 76 -9.15 -22.88 -6.11
CA GLU A 76 -9.97 -23.77 -6.95
C GLU A 76 -11.01 -22.98 -7.75
N LEU A 77 -11.60 -21.94 -7.15
CA LEU A 77 -12.49 -21.03 -7.88
C LEU A 77 -11.71 -20.20 -8.90
N THR A 78 -10.50 -19.77 -8.55
CA THR A 78 -9.64 -19.00 -9.46
C THR A 78 -9.27 -19.82 -10.70
N ASP A 79 -8.94 -21.10 -10.54
CA ASP A 79 -8.57 -21.98 -11.66
C ASP A 79 -9.72 -22.25 -12.64
N LYS A 80 -10.97 -22.10 -12.19
CA LYS A 80 -12.18 -22.22 -13.00
C LYS A 80 -12.51 -20.97 -13.82
N ILE A 81 -11.81 -19.84 -13.63
CA ILE A 81 -12.04 -18.60 -14.37
C ILE A 81 -11.55 -18.77 -15.81
N GLU A 82 -12.43 -18.83 -16.79
CA GLU A 82 -12.09 -19.04 -18.22
C GLU A 82 -11.12 -17.97 -18.78
N ASP A 83 -11.30 -16.73 -18.36
CA ASP A 83 -10.47 -15.58 -18.75
C ASP A 83 -9.08 -15.68 -18.10
N SER A 84 -8.07 -16.00 -18.91
CA SER A 84 -6.69 -16.21 -18.46
C SER A 84 -6.06 -14.96 -17.84
N GLN A 85 -6.44 -13.76 -18.30
CA GLN A 85 -5.92 -12.51 -17.74
C GLN A 85 -6.50 -12.25 -16.36
N LYS A 86 -7.82 -12.42 -16.18
CA LYS A 86 -8.45 -12.32 -14.85
C LYS A 86 -7.91 -13.36 -13.88
N ARG A 87 -7.70 -14.58 -14.35
CA ARG A 87 -7.10 -15.66 -13.57
C ARG A 87 -5.69 -15.29 -13.08
N LEU A 88 -4.84 -14.78 -13.97
CA LEU A 88 -3.48 -14.38 -13.62
C LEU A 88 -3.49 -13.21 -12.63
N LEU A 89 -4.34 -12.21 -12.85
CA LEU A 89 -4.48 -11.05 -11.95
C LEU A 89 -4.83 -11.47 -10.53
N LEU A 90 -5.79 -12.39 -10.35
CA LEU A 90 -6.18 -12.87 -9.02
C LEU A 90 -5.09 -13.71 -8.34
N LYS A 91 -4.27 -14.44 -9.11
CA LYS A 91 -3.13 -15.18 -8.57
C LYS A 91 -1.99 -14.27 -8.10
N ASP A 92 -1.80 -13.15 -8.79
CA ASP A 92 -0.70 -12.20 -8.56
C ASP A 92 -1.02 -11.13 -7.50
N MET A 93 -2.27 -11.03 -7.03
CA MET A 93 -2.71 -10.06 -6.04
C MET A 93 -3.06 -10.70 -4.71
N LYS A 94 -3.10 -9.90 -3.65
CA LYS A 94 -3.66 -10.30 -2.35
C LYS A 94 -4.91 -9.48 -2.05
N LEU A 95 -5.86 -10.07 -1.35
CA LEU A 95 -7.12 -9.42 -0.97
C LEU A 95 -7.22 -9.39 0.56
N ALA A 96 -7.40 -8.22 1.13
CA ALA A 96 -7.77 -8.02 2.52
C ALA A 96 -9.18 -7.44 2.63
N TYR A 97 -9.78 -7.56 3.81
CA TYR A 97 -11.02 -6.90 4.16
C TYR A 97 -10.82 -6.05 5.40
N GLN A 98 -11.18 -4.77 5.31
CA GLN A 98 -11.12 -3.83 6.43
C GLN A 98 -12.52 -3.42 6.90
N ALA A 99 -12.69 -3.11 8.18
CA ALA A 99 -13.94 -2.55 8.68
C ALA A 99 -14.10 -1.08 8.25
N GLY A 100 -15.20 -0.75 7.55
CA GLY A 100 -15.52 0.63 7.19
C GLY A 100 -15.87 1.49 8.42
N LYS A 101 -15.52 2.79 8.39
CA LYS A 101 -15.78 3.72 9.52
C LYS A 101 -17.25 3.68 9.94
N GLY A 102 -17.51 3.26 11.19
CA GLY A 102 -18.85 3.25 11.79
C GLY A 102 -19.81 2.20 11.24
N SER A 103 -19.34 1.25 10.43
CA SER A 103 -20.17 0.19 9.86
C SER A 103 -19.58 -1.19 10.14
N ARG A 104 -20.45 -2.20 10.31
CA ARG A 104 -20.03 -3.61 10.31
C ARG A 104 -19.67 -4.12 8.91
N LYS A 105 -19.74 -3.28 7.88
CA LYS A 105 -19.52 -3.69 6.50
C LYS A 105 -18.03 -3.74 6.23
N LEU A 106 -17.58 -4.92 5.81
CA LEU A 106 -16.22 -5.14 5.34
C LEU A 106 -16.03 -4.51 3.95
N VAL A 107 -14.87 -3.89 3.76
CA VAL A 107 -14.47 -3.24 2.52
C VAL A 107 -13.25 -3.98 1.97
N PRO A 108 -13.29 -4.47 0.71
CA PRO A 108 -12.15 -5.14 0.12
C PRO A 108 -11.04 -4.14 -0.20
N VAL A 109 -9.79 -4.56 0.03
CA VAL A 109 -8.57 -3.89 -0.40
C VAL A 109 -7.70 -4.89 -1.15
N LEU A 110 -7.38 -4.57 -2.39
CA LEU A 110 -6.46 -5.33 -3.21
C LEU A 110 -5.04 -4.79 -3.04
N PHE A 111 -4.11 -5.69 -2.80
CA PHE A 111 -2.68 -5.41 -2.88
C PHE A 111 -2.19 -5.85 -4.27
N PRO A 112 -1.79 -4.90 -5.14
CA PRO A 112 -1.16 -5.25 -6.40
C PRO A 112 0.17 -5.99 -6.15
N LYS A 113 0.57 -6.83 -7.11
CA LYS A 113 1.84 -7.58 -7.05
C LYS A 113 3.05 -6.69 -6.73
N ASP A 114 3.05 -5.48 -7.28
CA ASP A 114 4.11 -4.48 -7.14
C ASP A 114 4.25 -3.91 -5.71
N THR A 115 3.33 -4.19 -4.78
CA THR A 115 3.44 -3.75 -3.37
C THR A 115 3.74 -4.89 -2.39
N LEU A 116 3.69 -6.16 -2.80
CA LEU A 116 3.83 -7.29 -1.87
C LEU A 116 5.22 -7.38 -1.22
N GLU A 117 6.28 -7.24 -2.02
CA GLU A 117 7.65 -7.23 -1.52
C GLU A 117 7.98 -5.95 -0.73
N PRO A 118 7.60 -4.74 -1.21
CA PRO A 118 7.67 -3.53 -0.39
C PRO A 118 7.00 -3.66 0.98
N VAL A 119 5.79 -4.22 1.07
CA VAL A 119 5.11 -4.45 2.35
C VAL A 119 5.93 -5.39 3.24
N SER A 120 6.48 -6.46 2.67
CA SER A 120 7.31 -7.41 3.41
C SER A 120 8.57 -6.75 3.98
N LYS A 121 9.25 -5.92 3.18
CA LYS A 121 10.40 -5.12 3.64
C LYS A 121 9.99 -4.17 4.76
N LEU A 122 8.87 -3.47 4.62
CA LEU A 122 8.36 -2.57 5.65
C LEU A 122 8.12 -3.30 6.98
N LEU A 123 7.61 -4.53 6.95
CA LEU A 123 7.39 -5.33 8.16
C LEU A 123 8.69 -5.74 8.86
N ILE A 124 9.73 -6.09 8.10
CA ILE A 124 11.06 -6.45 8.63
C ILE A 124 11.69 -5.26 9.36
N GLU A 125 11.55 -4.05 8.81
CA GLU A 125 12.26 -2.87 9.33
C GLU A 125 11.54 -2.15 10.49
N ARG A 126 10.33 -2.59 10.89
CA ARG A 126 9.55 -1.94 11.96
C ARG A 126 10.35 -1.71 13.24
N THR A 127 11.09 -2.72 13.68
CA THR A 127 11.88 -2.68 14.91
C THR A 127 13.09 -1.76 14.81
N ASN A 128 13.60 -1.54 13.60
CA ASN A 128 14.75 -0.67 13.34
C ASN A 128 14.35 0.81 13.21
N CYS A 129 13.07 1.08 12.91
CA CYS A 129 12.59 2.41 12.53
C CYS A 129 11.55 2.99 13.52
N ASN A 130 11.83 2.87 14.83
CA ASN A 130 11.07 3.51 15.92
C ASN A 130 9.54 3.30 15.87
N THR A 131 9.09 2.16 15.34
CA THR A 131 7.68 1.75 15.39
C THR A 131 7.38 1.18 16.78
N HIS A 132 6.26 1.58 17.39
CA HIS A 132 5.86 1.02 18.68
C HIS A 132 5.60 -0.50 18.53
N PRO A 133 6.11 -1.36 19.44
CA PRO A 133 5.95 -2.82 19.35
C PRO A 133 4.48 -3.26 19.32
N ASP A 134 3.62 -2.59 20.10
CA ASP A 134 2.17 -2.84 20.13
C ASP A 134 1.36 -2.15 19.02
N ASN A 135 2.00 -1.48 18.05
CA ASN A 135 1.26 -0.86 16.94
C ASN A 135 0.71 -1.95 16.01
N ILE A 136 -0.62 -2.05 15.92
CA ILE A 136 -1.32 -3.09 15.16
C ILE A 136 -1.47 -2.78 13.67
N TYR A 137 -1.09 -1.59 13.22
CA TYR A 137 -1.31 -1.13 11.86
C TYR A 137 -0.21 -1.60 10.92
N LEU A 138 -0.60 -1.98 9.71
CA LEU A 138 0.29 -2.34 8.61
C LEU A 138 1.18 -1.15 8.23
N PHE A 139 0.59 0.05 8.22
CA PHE A 139 1.26 1.31 7.91
C PHE A 139 1.31 2.20 9.17
N PRO A 140 2.22 1.94 10.11
CA PRO A 140 2.27 2.62 11.39
C PRO A 140 2.86 4.04 11.25
N ASN A 141 2.56 4.92 12.19
CA ASN A 141 3.43 6.06 12.47
C ASN A 141 4.69 5.61 13.21
N THR A 142 5.81 6.28 12.94
CA THR A 142 7.05 6.14 13.72
C THR A 142 6.94 6.96 15.02
N GLN A 143 8.05 7.11 15.76
CA GLN A 143 8.12 7.85 17.02
C GLN A 143 7.25 7.24 18.13
N ASN A 144 7.25 5.90 18.22
CA ASN A 144 6.56 5.15 19.25
C ASN A 144 5.03 5.42 19.32
N SER A 145 4.43 5.75 18.17
CA SER A 145 2.98 5.93 18.05
C SER A 145 2.25 4.59 17.97
N LEU A 146 1.05 4.51 18.56
CA LEU A 146 0.11 3.40 18.38
C LEU A 146 -0.84 3.58 17.19
N ASP A 147 -0.76 4.71 16.50
CA ASP A 147 -1.66 5.07 15.40
C ASP A 147 -1.07 4.74 14.03
N HIS A 148 -1.93 4.75 13.01
CA HIS A 148 -1.57 4.54 11.62
C HIS A 148 -1.15 5.84 10.92
N ALA A 149 -0.47 5.69 9.79
CA ALA A 149 -0.12 6.81 8.93
C ALA A 149 -1.38 7.50 8.37
N SER A 150 -1.34 8.82 8.27
CA SER A 150 -2.40 9.56 7.57
C SER A 150 -2.25 9.37 6.06
N GLY A 151 -3.19 8.67 5.44
CA GLY A 151 -3.19 8.45 3.99
C GLY A 151 -3.10 9.73 3.18
N TYR A 152 -3.78 10.81 3.60
CA TYR A 152 -3.67 12.12 2.96
C TYR A 152 -2.22 12.65 2.99
N HIS A 153 -1.53 12.53 4.12
CA HIS A 153 -0.14 12.95 4.24
C HIS A 153 0.81 12.05 3.44
N CYS A 154 0.55 10.74 3.37
CA CYS A 154 1.29 9.82 2.51
C CYS A 154 1.19 10.22 1.04
N LEU A 155 -0.04 10.38 0.52
CA LEU A 155 -0.27 10.79 -0.88
C LEU A 155 0.35 12.16 -1.17
N ARG A 156 0.15 13.13 -0.26
CA ARG A 156 0.72 14.47 -0.44
C ARG A 156 2.25 14.46 -0.45
N ALA A 157 2.89 13.58 0.31
CA ALA A 157 4.35 13.44 0.28
C ALA A 157 4.81 12.93 -1.09
N VAL A 158 4.25 11.82 -1.56
CA VAL A 158 4.63 11.22 -2.84
C VAL A 158 4.32 12.14 -4.02
N VAL A 159 3.14 12.76 -4.08
CA VAL A 159 2.74 13.66 -5.18
C VAL A 159 3.68 14.87 -5.31
N LYS A 160 4.30 15.32 -4.21
CA LYS A 160 5.31 16.39 -4.27
C LYS A 160 6.63 15.97 -4.89
N GLU A 161 6.95 14.67 -4.86
CA GLU A 161 8.18 14.12 -5.44
C GLU A 161 8.05 13.85 -6.94
N VAL A 162 6.82 13.68 -7.45
CA VAL A 162 6.60 13.40 -8.87
C VAL A 162 6.81 14.66 -9.72
N PRO A 163 7.73 14.65 -10.69
CA PRO A 163 7.97 15.79 -11.56
C PRO A 163 6.85 15.97 -12.60
N ASN A 164 6.64 17.22 -13.04
CA ASN A 164 5.81 17.58 -14.21
C ASN A 164 4.32 17.17 -14.16
N LEU A 165 3.74 16.97 -12.98
CA LEU A 165 2.29 16.76 -12.84
C LEU A 165 1.50 18.01 -13.27
N LYS A 166 0.46 17.83 -14.09
CA LYS A 166 -0.37 18.92 -14.61
C LYS A 166 -1.33 19.46 -13.54
N LYS A 167 -1.97 18.58 -12.77
CA LYS A 167 -2.99 18.93 -11.77
C LYS A 167 -2.81 18.10 -10.48
N PRO A 168 -1.68 18.25 -9.77
CA PRO A 168 -1.33 17.42 -8.61
C PRO A 168 -2.36 17.45 -7.47
N HIS A 169 -3.06 18.59 -7.29
CA HIS A 169 -4.10 18.72 -6.26
C HIS A 169 -5.29 17.77 -6.44
N LEU A 170 -5.55 17.29 -7.67
CA LEU A 170 -6.62 16.34 -7.94
C LEU A 170 -6.26 14.91 -7.53
N LEU A 171 -4.97 14.59 -7.36
CA LEU A 171 -4.49 13.26 -6.95
C LEU A 171 -4.58 13.02 -5.44
N ILE A 172 -4.79 14.08 -4.65
CA ILE A 172 -4.77 14.05 -3.17
C ILE A 172 -6.19 14.30 -2.59
N ALA A 173 -7.20 14.44 -3.46
CA ALA A 173 -8.58 14.78 -3.09
C ALA A 173 -9.39 13.60 -2.53
#